data_AF-A0A931Y468-F1
#
_entry.id   AF-A0A931Y468-F1
#
_cell.length_a   1.000
_cell.length_b   1.000
_cell.length_c   1.000
_cell.angle_alpha   90.00
_cell.angle_beta   90.00
_cell.angle_gamma   90.00
#
_symmetry.space_group_name_H-M   'P 1'
#
loop_
_entity.id
_entity.type
_entity.pdbx_description
1 polymer ?
#
loop_
_entity_poly.entity_id
_entity_poly.type
_entity_poly.pdbx_seq_one_letter_code
_entity_poly.pdbx_strand_id
1 'polypeptide(L)'
;FIGPLAGTRHWDAERRNFRDHAGKLNEVLLEQVSRRRSAGDAAIHGVHGFDLLGPDELDGLADAVHPNDVGFARLAERLTPRVEAALGSTT
;
A
#
# COMPACT_ATOMS: atom_id res chain seq x y z
N PHE A 1 14.17 21.26 22.95
CA PHE A 1 13.29 20.31 23.67
C PHE A 1 11.86 20.60 23.27
N ILE A 2 11.30 19.83 22.33
CA ILE A 2 9.88 19.93 21.95
C ILE A 2 9.26 18.60 22.41
N GLY A 3 8.43 18.67 23.45
CA GLY A 3 7.64 17.54 23.96
C GLY A 3 6.45 17.21 23.05
N PRO A 4 5.76 16.09 23.30
CA PRO A 4 4.82 15.52 22.34
C PRO A 4 3.55 16.37 22.27
N LEU A 5 3.22 16.84 21.08
CA LEU A 5 1.87 17.37 20.81
C LEU A 5 0.93 16.17 20.75
N ALA A 6 0.18 15.98 21.84
CA ALA A 6 -0.95 15.06 21.88
C ALA A 6 -1.90 15.40 20.73
N GLY A 7 -2.12 14.42 19.84
CA GLY A 7 -3.02 14.57 18.70
C GLY A 7 -4.42 14.97 19.15
N THR A 8 -4.98 16.01 18.56
CA THR A 8 -6.38 16.36 18.73
C THR A 8 -7.24 15.25 18.10
N ARG A 9 -8.37 14.91 18.72
CA ARG A 9 -9.30 13.83 18.29
C ARG A 9 -9.72 13.91 16.81
N HIS A 10 -9.66 15.11 16.23
CA HIS A 10 -9.95 15.39 14.83
C HIS A 10 -8.90 14.78 13.89
N TRP A 11 -7.61 14.89 14.23
CA TRP A 11 -6.52 14.39 13.39
C TRP A 11 -6.51 12.85 13.35
N ASP A 12 -6.87 12.21 14.46
CA ASP A 12 -6.99 10.75 14.48
C ASP A 12 -8.19 10.27 13.62
N ALA A 13 -9.24 11.09 13.50
CA ALA A 13 -10.39 10.77 12.65
C ALA A 13 -10.08 10.93 11.15
N GLU A 14 -9.37 11.97 10.75
CA GLU A 14 -8.97 12.17 9.35
C GLU A 14 -7.98 11.10 8.89
N ARG A 15 -7.02 10.70 9.74
CA ARG A 15 -6.11 9.59 9.44
C ARG A 15 -6.84 8.27 9.27
N ARG A 16 -7.86 7.99 10.09
CA ARG A 16 -8.74 6.82 9.90
C ARG A 16 -9.50 6.90 8.59
N ASN A 17 -10.11 8.04 8.27
CA ASN A 17 -10.87 8.23 7.02
C ASN A 17 -9.99 8.00 5.77
N PHE A 18 -8.76 8.50 5.78
CA PHE A 18 -7.82 8.29 4.67
C PHE A 18 -7.44 6.81 4.53
N ARG A 19 -7.10 6.15 5.65
CA ARG A 19 -6.80 4.71 5.69
C ARG A 19 -7.97 3.88 5.17
N ASP A 20 -9.18 4.19 5.62
CA ASP A 20 -10.40 3.51 5.20
C ASP A 20 -10.72 3.76 3.72
N HIS A 21 -10.44 4.97 3.23
CA HIS A 21 -10.63 5.29 1.82
C HIS A 21 -9.64 4.54 0.93
N ALA A 22 -8.34 4.56 1.27
CA ALA A 22 -7.32 3.81 0.56
C ALA A 22 -7.57 2.30 0.61
N GLY A 23 -8.02 1.76 1.75
CA GLY A 23 -8.43 0.36 1.88
C GLY A 23 -9.58 0.00 0.92
N LYS A 24 -10.66 0.79 0.90
CA LYS A 24 -11.80 0.59 -0.02
C LYS A 24 -11.40 0.64 -1.49
N LEU A 25 -10.50 1.56 -1.87
CA LEU A 25 -9.99 1.62 -3.24
C LEU A 25 -9.20 0.37 -3.62
N ASN A 26 -8.40 -0.17 -2.69
CA ASN A 26 -7.70 -1.44 -2.89
C ASN A 26 -8.68 -2.61 -3.05
N GLU A 27 -9.73 -2.69 -2.23
CA GLU A 27 -10.76 -3.73 -2.34
C GLU A 27 -11.43 -3.71 -3.72
N VAL A 28 -11.82 -2.53 -4.21
CA VAL A 28 -12.41 -2.37 -5.55
C VAL A 28 -11.43 -2.83 -6.63
N LEU A 29 -10.15 -2.44 -6.54
CA LEU A 29 -9.12 -2.84 -7.50
C LEU A 29 -8.94 -4.36 -7.52
N LEU A 30 -8.81 -4.99 -6.34
CA LEU A 30 -8.62 -6.44 -6.22
C LEU A 30 -9.85 -7.22 -6.69
N GLU A 31 -11.05 -6.69 -6.48
CA GLU A 31 -12.27 -7.25 -7.05
C GLU A 31 -12.22 -7.23 -8.59
N GLN A 32 -11.80 -6.12 -9.20
CA GLN A 32 -11.68 -6.05 -10.66
C GLN A 32 -10.61 -7.01 -11.20
N VAL A 33 -9.47 -7.13 -10.53
CA VAL A 33 -8.44 -8.13 -10.87
C VAL A 33 -9.03 -9.54 -10.81
N SER A 34 -9.75 -9.87 -9.73
CA SER A 34 -10.41 -11.18 -9.59
C SER A 34 -11.38 -11.46 -10.75
N ARG A 35 -12.26 -10.50 -11.06
CA ARG A 35 -13.21 -10.59 -12.19
C ARG A 35 -12.50 -10.85 -13.52
N ARG A 36 -11.41 -10.13 -13.79
CA ARG A 36 -10.62 -10.29 -15.02
C ARG A 36 -9.96 -11.66 -15.11
N ARG A 37 -9.37 -12.15 -14.00
CA ARG A 37 -8.78 -13.49 -13.93
C ARG A 37 -9.83 -14.58 -14.14
N SER A 38 -11.01 -14.45 -13.53
CA SER A 38 -12.13 -15.37 -13.74
C SER A 38 -12.65 -15.37 -15.19
N ALA A 39 -12.46 -14.27 -15.93
CA ALA A 39 -12.77 -14.17 -17.35
C ALA A 39 -11.65 -14.74 -18.27
N GLY A 40 -10.60 -15.33 -17.71
CA GLY A 40 -9.51 -15.98 -18.45
C GLY A 40 -8.26 -15.14 -18.65
N ASP A 41 -8.22 -13.90 -18.12
CA ASP A 41 -7.04 -13.04 -18.19
C ASP A 41 -6.04 -13.44 -17.09
N ALA A 42 -5.18 -14.43 -17.38
CA ALA A 42 -4.21 -14.94 -16.40
C ALA A 42 -3.04 -13.98 -16.12
N ALA A 43 -2.83 -12.97 -16.98
CA ALA A 43 -1.70 -12.05 -16.94
C ALA A 43 -1.93 -10.82 -16.05
N ILE A 44 -3.14 -10.62 -15.53
CA ILE A 44 -3.42 -9.56 -14.56
C ILE A 44 -3.20 -10.05 -13.13
N HIS A 45 -2.43 -9.28 -12.36
CA HIS A 45 -2.08 -9.56 -10.97
C HIS A 45 -2.46 -8.36 -10.10
N GLY A 46 -2.94 -8.65 -8.89
CA GLY A 46 -3.34 -7.63 -7.92
C GLY A 46 -2.45 -7.69 -6.69
N VAL A 47 -2.11 -6.53 -6.16
CA VAL A 47 -1.35 -6.39 -4.91
C VAL A 47 -2.07 -5.35 -4.06
N HIS A 48 -2.34 -5.69 -2.80
CA HIS A 48 -2.91 -4.73 -1.87
C HIS A 48 -1.83 -3.71 -1.46
N GLY A 49 -2.09 -2.41 -1.60
CA GLY A 49 -1.09 -1.37 -1.36
C GLY A 49 -0.50 -1.38 0.04
N PHE A 50 -1.31 -1.69 1.07
CA PHE A 50 -0.82 -1.83 2.45
C PHE A 50 0.07 -3.06 2.69
N ASP A 51 0.15 -4.00 1.74
CA ASP A 51 1.16 -5.07 1.80
C ASP A 51 2.55 -4.57 1.37
N LEU A 52 2.63 -3.41 0.71
CA LEU A 52 3.87 -2.81 0.22
C LEU A 52 4.34 -1.69 1.14
N LEU A 53 3.45 -0.79 1.55
CA LEU A 53 3.72 0.23 2.58
C LEU A 53 2.45 0.44 3.40
N GLY A 54 2.48 -0.07 4.63
CA GLY A 54 1.35 -0.13 5.54
C GLY A 54 1.07 1.20 6.23
N PRO A 55 -0.13 1.36 6.81
CA PRO A 55 -0.56 2.63 7.38
C PRO A 55 0.06 2.97 8.74
N ASP A 56 0.88 2.06 9.29
CA ASP A 56 1.64 2.26 10.52
C ASP A 56 3.14 2.50 10.23
N GLU A 57 3.55 2.46 8.96
CA GLU A 57 4.93 2.66 8.48
C GLU A 57 5.20 4.13 8.12
N LEU A 58 4.81 5.04 9.02
CA LEU A 58 4.86 6.49 8.78
C LEU A 58 6.28 7.03 8.62
N ASP A 59 7.28 6.33 9.16
CA ASP A 59 8.70 6.64 8.99
C ASP A 59 9.19 6.42 7.54
N GLY A 60 8.43 5.68 6.74
CA GLY A 60 8.68 5.48 5.31
C GLY A 60 8.12 6.59 4.42
N LEU A 61 7.54 7.65 4.97
CA LEU A 61 6.96 8.74 4.19
C LEU A 61 7.78 10.03 4.34
N ALA A 62 7.98 10.75 3.22
CA ALA A 62 8.60 12.07 3.20
C ALA A 62 7.61 13.16 3.65
N ASP A 63 6.33 12.94 3.35
CA ASP A 63 5.20 13.74 3.79
C ASP A 63 4.05 12.80 4.22
N ALA A 64 2.79 13.22 4.15
CA ALA A 64 1.66 12.36 4.52
C ALA A 64 1.25 11.35 3.42
N VAL A 65 1.90 11.36 2.25
CA VAL A 65 1.46 10.64 1.03
C VAL A 65 2.60 9.96 0.29
N HIS A 66 3.74 10.62 0.14
CA HIS A 66 4.84 10.18 -0.72
C HIS A 66 5.88 9.38 0.08
N PRO A 67 6.33 8.21 -0.42
CA PRO A 67 7.45 7.48 0.18
C PRO A 67 8.73 8.32 0.19
N ASN A 68 9.51 8.19 1.26
CA ASN A 68 10.91 8.60 1.30
C ASN A 68 11.83 7.41 0.90
N ASP A 69 13.15 7.56 1.04
CA ASP A 69 14.11 6.51 0.68
C ASP A 69 13.87 5.18 1.43
N VAL A 70 13.52 5.25 2.72
CA VAL A 70 13.16 4.06 3.52
C VAL A 70 11.87 3.43 3.00
N GLY A 71 10.87 4.24 2.67
CA GLY A 71 9.62 3.78 2.07
C GLY A 71 9.84 3.11 0.72
N PHE A 72 10.63 3.71 -0.17
CA PHE A 72 10.96 3.12 -1.46
C PHE A 72 11.74 1.81 -1.32
N ALA A 73 12.66 1.71 -0.37
CA ALA A 73 13.37 0.46 -0.10
C ALA A 73 12.40 -0.67 0.31
N ARG A 74 11.44 -0.39 1.21
CA ARG A 74 10.40 -1.36 1.61
C ARG A 74 9.49 -1.76 0.45
N LEU A 75 9.05 -0.77 -0.34
CA LEU A 75 8.27 -1.02 -1.55
C LEU A 75 9.02 -1.95 -2.50
N ALA A 76 10.30 -1.67 -2.77
CA ALA A 76 11.12 -2.47 -3.68
C ALA A 76 11.31 -3.91 -3.15
N GLU A 77 11.66 -4.08 -1.88
CA GLU A 77 11.83 -5.39 -1.25
C GLU A 77 10.57 -6.25 -1.37
N ARG A 78 9.40 -5.64 -1.18
CA ARG A 78 8.11 -6.37 -1.18
C ARG A 78 7.55 -6.54 -2.58
N LEU A 79 7.75 -5.59 -3.49
CA LEU A 79 7.20 -5.65 -4.84
C LEU A 79 8.04 -6.55 -5.77
N THR A 80 9.36 -6.58 -5.61
CA THR A 80 10.28 -7.36 -6.46
C THR A 80 9.87 -8.82 -6.60
N PRO A 81 9.69 -9.62 -5.53
CA PRO A 81 9.31 -11.03 -5.67
C PRO A 81 7.93 -11.22 -6.32
N ARG A 82 7.04 -10.23 -6.21
CA ARG A 82 5.71 -10.27 -6.86
C ARG A 82 5.81 -10.03 -8.37
N VAL A 83 6.70 -9.12 -8.78
CA VAL A 83 6.99 -8.86 -10.20
C VAL A 83 7.71 -10.05 -10.83
N GLU A 84 8.71 -10.61 -10.14
CA GLU A 84 9.41 -11.83 -10.57
C GLU A 84 8.44 -12.99 -10.79
N ALA A 85 7.55 -13.24 -9.84
CA ALA A 85 6.50 -14.25 -9.95
C ALA A 85 5.55 -13.99 -11.12
N ALA A 86 5.13 -12.74 -11.35
CA ALA A 86 4.26 -12.37 -12.47
C ALA A 86 4.95 -12.55 -13.84
N LEU A 87 6.27 -12.36 -13.91
CA LEU A 87 7.07 -12.56 -15.10
C LEU A 87 7.51 -14.02 -15.30
N GLY A 88 7.20 -14.92 -14.36
CA GLY A 88 7.67 -16.32 -14.38
C GLY A 88 9.19 -16.44 -14.24
N SER A 89 9.85 -15.40 -13.71
CA SER A 89 11.29 -15.40 -13.45
C SER A 89 11.52 -15.84 -12.02
N THR A 90 11.92 -17.10 -11.81
CA THR A 90 12.38 -17.56 -10.50
C THR A 90 13.88 -17.38 -10.44
N THR A 91 14.36 -16.45 -9.61
CA THR A 91 15.79 -16.39 -9.22
C THR A 91 16.05 -17.33 -8.06
#